data_AF-A0A1Q7RPG1-F1
#
_entry.id   AF-A0A1Q7RPG1-F1
#
_cell.length_a   1.000
_cell.length_b   1.000
_cell.length_c   1.000
_cell.angle_alpha   90.00
_cell.angle_beta   90.00
_cell.angle_gamma   90.00
#
_symmetry.space_group_name_H-M   'P 1'
#
loop_
_entity.id
_entity.type
_entity.pdbx_description
1 polymer ?
#
loop_
_entity_poly.entity_id
_entity_poly.type
_entity_poly.pdbx_seq_one_letter_code
_entity_poly.pdbx_strand_id
1 'polypeptide(L)'
;MVGGGNVAIDVARAAVRLVKEPFSTSSVETGGESLQPALDAARLALRTGAEEVVMVSLESREQMPAWKGEVEEAEHEGITLENGWGPKAVLGEGGKVMGLKIRKCISVFDQDGRFNPAFSSEEKVIGCDNVILAIGQQADLSFVQQADGIEVTPRGILKIDENLMTTAPGVFAGGDVAFGPRILVEAVANGHSSARSIHTYLSGKTRKTLLSHFRIFPNWQMPRDYLRIQRQRMPVLPTNRRIGIAEVELGFDEAQGRAEGLRCLNCQVNTIFDGSKCILCNGCIDICPEHCLRLVDLVQVRGDERYESLILKRYGRAADLQPGQASAIIKNEDKCIRCGLCAQRCPTHAITMEALEQQEREVFE
;
A
#
# COMPACT_ATOMS: atom_id res chain seq x y z
N MET A 1 -24.14 -9.83 5.14
CA MET A 1 -23.14 -9.39 4.15
C MET A 1 -22.26 -10.56 3.76
N VAL A 2 -21.94 -10.75 2.48
CA VAL A 2 -21.01 -11.81 2.00
C VAL A 2 -19.85 -11.17 1.24
N GLY A 3 -18.62 -11.46 1.66
CA GLY A 3 -17.39 -10.92 1.09
C GLY A 3 -16.30 -10.78 2.16
N GLY A 4 -15.04 -10.69 1.75
CA GLY A 4 -13.88 -10.58 2.66
C GLY A 4 -12.96 -9.38 2.42
N GLY A 5 -13.14 -8.66 1.30
CA GLY A 5 -12.30 -7.52 0.93
C GLY A 5 -12.76 -6.17 1.50
N ASN A 6 -11.99 -5.12 1.24
CA ASN A 6 -12.29 -3.75 1.73
C ASN A 6 -13.68 -3.27 1.33
N VAL A 7 -14.10 -3.51 0.07
CA VAL A 7 -15.46 -3.16 -0.39
C VAL A 7 -16.55 -3.81 0.48
N ALA A 8 -16.34 -5.05 0.91
CA ALA A 8 -17.31 -5.74 1.75
C ALA A 8 -17.37 -5.13 3.17
N ILE A 9 -16.22 -4.70 3.70
CA ILE A 9 -16.14 -3.96 4.96
C ILE A 9 -16.85 -2.61 4.83
N ASP A 10 -16.58 -1.86 3.77
CA ASP A 10 -17.19 -0.55 3.55
C ASP A 10 -18.72 -0.63 3.46
N VAL A 11 -19.23 -1.62 2.72
CA VAL A 11 -20.68 -1.86 2.61
C VAL A 11 -21.27 -2.30 3.95
N ALA A 12 -20.58 -3.15 4.72
CA ALA A 12 -21.03 -3.57 6.04
C ALA A 12 -21.10 -2.37 7.03
N ARG A 13 -20.05 -1.54 7.05
CA ARG A 13 -19.99 -0.32 7.88
C ARG A 13 -21.06 0.69 7.46
N ALA A 14 -21.25 0.90 6.16
CA ALA A 14 -22.30 1.77 5.64
C ALA A 14 -23.71 1.30 6.07
N ALA A 15 -23.95 -0.02 6.11
CA ALA A 15 -25.24 -0.58 6.54
C ALA A 15 -25.56 -0.31 8.01
N VAL A 16 -24.56 -0.36 8.91
CA VAL A 16 -24.72 -0.08 10.35
C VAL A 16 -24.96 1.41 10.61
N ARG A 17 -24.24 2.28 9.90
CA ARG A 17 -24.17 3.72 10.18
C ARG A 17 -25.46 4.50 9.98
N LEU A 18 -26.48 3.93 9.33
CA LEU A 18 -27.75 4.61 9.05
C LEU A 18 -28.93 4.20 9.94
N VAL A 19 -28.77 3.23 10.84
CA VAL A 19 -29.78 2.91 11.86
C VAL A 19 -30.05 4.09 12.80
N LYS A 20 -29.10 5.03 12.91
CA LYS A 20 -29.12 6.05 13.97
C LYS A 20 -29.90 7.33 13.67
N GLU A 21 -30.34 7.62 12.43
CA GLU A 21 -31.47 8.53 12.05
C GLU A 21 -31.67 8.56 10.52
N PRO A 22 -32.90 8.82 10.01
CA PRO A 22 -33.20 8.86 8.57
C PRO A 22 -32.57 10.07 7.86
N PHE A 23 -31.82 9.82 6.80
CA PHE A 23 -31.12 10.82 5.99
C PHE A 23 -32.12 11.67 5.16
N SER A 24 -32.08 13.00 5.31
CA SER A 24 -32.82 13.97 4.49
C SER A 24 -32.08 14.24 3.17
N THR A 25 -32.73 14.03 2.04
CA THR A 25 -32.19 14.00 0.66
C THR A 25 -31.91 15.37 0.02
N SER A 26 -31.52 16.40 0.76
CA SER A 26 -31.51 17.78 0.22
C SER A 26 -30.17 18.36 -0.24
N SER A 27 -29.02 17.68 -0.14
CA SER A 27 -27.76 18.29 -0.62
C SER A 27 -26.64 17.28 -0.89
N VAL A 28 -26.51 16.81 -2.13
CA VAL A 28 -25.21 16.35 -2.66
C VAL A 28 -25.11 16.83 -4.11
N GLU A 29 -24.35 17.90 -4.31
CA GLU A 29 -23.91 18.31 -5.64
C GLU A 29 -22.95 17.27 -6.22
N THR A 30 -23.13 17.03 -7.51
CA THR A 30 -22.52 16.00 -8.35
C THR A 30 -21.01 16.20 -8.53
N GLY A 31 -20.24 15.15 -8.22
CA GLY A 31 -18.83 15.05 -8.57
C GLY A 31 -18.20 13.73 -8.11
N GLY A 32 -18.55 12.61 -8.75
CA GLY A 32 -17.97 11.31 -8.38
C GLY A 32 -18.58 10.09 -9.07
N GLU A 33 -18.60 10.03 -10.40
CA GLU A 33 -19.13 8.88 -11.15
C GLU A 33 -18.34 7.57 -10.90
N SER A 34 -17.08 7.65 -10.45
CA SER A 34 -16.21 6.49 -10.19
C SER A 34 -16.53 5.74 -8.89
N LEU A 35 -17.27 6.34 -7.95
CA LEU A 35 -17.64 5.70 -6.67
C LEU A 35 -19.04 5.07 -6.73
N GLN A 36 -19.71 5.17 -7.88
CA GLN A 36 -21.10 4.80 -8.05
C GLN A 36 -21.40 3.34 -7.65
N PRO A 37 -20.60 2.30 -7.98
CA PRO A 37 -20.92 0.91 -7.60
C PRO A 37 -20.84 0.65 -6.10
N ALA A 38 -19.82 1.19 -5.42
CA ALA A 38 -19.68 1.10 -3.97
C ALA A 38 -20.77 1.93 -3.26
N LEU A 39 -21.06 3.13 -3.79
CA LEU A 39 -22.18 3.96 -3.34
C LEU A 39 -23.54 3.30 -3.63
N ASP A 40 -23.70 2.50 -4.67
CA ASP A 40 -24.97 1.87 -5.05
C ASP A 40 -25.21 0.59 -4.24
N ALA A 41 -24.18 -0.20 -3.97
CA ALA A 41 -24.22 -1.31 -3.00
C ALA A 41 -24.46 -0.78 -1.57
N ALA A 42 -23.77 0.31 -1.21
CA ALA A 42 -24.07 1.06 -0.01
C ALA A 42 -25.52 1.54 -0.05
N ARG A 43 -26.00 2.25 -1.10
CA ARG A 43 -27.39 2.79 -1.29
C ARG A 43 -28.48 1.74 -1.19
N LEU A 44 -28.21 0.53 -1.66
CA LEU A 44 -29.11 -0.60 -1.48
C LEU A 44 -29.19 -1.02 -0.01
N ALA A 45 -28.07 -1.01 0.72
CA ALA A 45 -28.02 -1.15 2.17
C ALA A 45 -28.56 0.09 2.93
N LEU A 46 -28.43 1.30 2.36
CA LEU A 46 -28.85 2.59 2.94
C LEU A 46 -30.38 2.68 3.09
N ARG A 47 -31.15 1.85 2.37
CA ARG A 47 -32.62 1.86 2.45
C ARG A 47 -33.19 1.11 3.64
N THR A 48 -32.41 0.25 4.30
CA THR A 48 -32.94 -0.69 5.30
C THR A 48 -32.43 -0.49 6.72
N GLY A 49 -31.35 0.26 6.95
CA GLY A 49 -30.83 0.52 8.31
C GLY A 49 -30.76 -0.75 9.16
N ALA A 50 -29.71 -1.54 8.99
CA ALA A 50 -29.67 -2.89 9.59
C ALA A 50 -29.38 -2.84 11.09
N GLU A 51 -30.34 -3.29 11.93
CA GLU A 51 -30.17 -3.41 13.39
C GLU A 51 -28.93 -4.26 13.77
N GLU A 52 -28.65 -5.29 12.98
CA GLU A 52 -27.49 -6.16 13.09
C GLU A 52 -26.88 -6.42 11.71
N VAL A 53 -25.55 -6.41 11.63
CA VAL A 53 -24.82 -6.78 10.41
C VAL A 53 -23.87 -7.93 10.72
N VAL A 54 -24.12 -9.07 10.07
CA VAL A 54 -23.22 -10.22 10.05
C VAL A 54 -22.51 -10.29 8.70
N MET A 55 -21.19 -10.33 8.70
CA MET A 55 -20.35 -10.47 7.51
C MET A 55 -19.76 -11.87 7.43
N VAL A 56 -20.01 -12.55 6.32
CA VAL A 56 -19.56 -13.93 6.05
C VAL A 56 -18.40 -13.87 5.05
N SER A 57 -17.25 -14.46 5.44
CA SER A 57 -16.02 -14.49 4.65
C SER A 57 -15.52 -15.92 4.50
N LEU A 58 -15.10 -16.30 3.29
CA LEU A 58 -14.49 -17.60 3.02
C LEU A 58 -13.17 -17.77 3.78
N GLU A 59 -12.43 -16.68 3.87
CA GLU A 59 -11.12 -16.57 4.47
C GLU A 59 -11.19 -16.68 6.00
N SER A 60 -10.15 -17.28 6.58
CA SER A 60 -9.91 -17.12 8.02
C SER A 60 -9.65 -15.66 8.36
N ARG A 61 -9.69 -15.31 9.65
CA ARG A 61 -9.46 -13.94 10.09
C ARG A 61 -8.09 -13.40 9.64
N GLU A 62 -7.07 -14.26 9.65
CA GLU A 62 -5.69 -13.92 9.26
C GLU A 62 -5.52 -13.81 7.74
N GLN A 63 -6.41 -14.45 6.98
CA GLN A 63 -6.37 -14.51 5.53
C GLN A 63 -7.31 -13.50 4.85
N MET A 64 -8.05 -12.71 5.63
CA MET A 64 -8.96 -11.71 5.08
C MET A 64 -8.21 -10.76 4.12
N PRO A 65 -8.73 -10.52 2.90
CA PRO A 65 -8.14 -9.55 1.98
C PRO A 65 -8.26 -8.10 2.46
N ALA A 66 -9.21 -7.80 3.35
CA ALA A 66 -9.38 -6.47 3.92
C ALA A 66 -8.21 -6.06 4.81
N TRP A 67 -7.93 -4.76 4.87
CA TRP A 67 -6.89 -4.21 5.72
C TRP A 67 -7.21 -4.47 7.20
N LYS A 68 -6.21 -4.88 7.99
CA LYS A 68 -6.43 -5.26 9.39
C LYS A 68 -7.13 -4.18 10.22
N GLY A 69 -6.73 -2.91 10.03
CA GLY A 69 -7.35 -1.78 10.71
C GLY A 69 -8.82 -1.57 10.34
N GLU A 70 -9.19 -1.84 9.09
CA GLU A 70 -10.59 -1.77 8.62
C GLU A 70 -11.45 -2.85 9.28
N VAL A 71 -10.90 -4.06 9.42
CA VAL A 71 -11.58 -5.17 10.09
C VAL A 71 -11.76 -4.87 11.59
N GLU A 72 -10.72 -4.34 12.25
CA GLU A 72 -10.77 -3.94 13.67
C GLU A 72 -11.82 -2.83 13.90
N GLU A 73 -11.90 -1.82 13.02
CA GLU A 73 -12.92 -0.76 13.10
C GLU A 73 -14.34 -1.28 12.82
N ALA A 74 -14.50 -2.24 11.89
CA ALA A 74 -15.80 -2.85 11.63
C ALA A 74 -16.36 -3.58 12.86
N GLU A 75 -15.52 -4.34 13.56
CA GLU A 75 -15.91 -4.97 14.83
C GLU A 75 -16.21 -3.93 15.92
N HIS A 76 -15.44 -2.84 15.98
CA HIS A 76 -15.69 -1.75 16.91
C HIS A 76 -17.03 -1.05 16.65
N GLU A 77 -17.49 -1.03 15.40
CA GLU A 77 -18.82 -0.54 14.99
C GLU A 77 -19.95 -1.57 15.25
N GLY A 78 -19.62 -2.78 15.74
CA GLY A 78 -20.59 -3.81 16.11
C GLY A 78 -20.91 -4.81 15.00
N ILE A 79 -20.10 -4.88 13.94
CA ILE A 79 -20.27 -5.88 12.87
C ILE A 79 -19.74 -7.22 13.35
N THR A 80 -20.58 -8.26 13.26
CA THR A 80 -20.19 -9.64 13.57
C THR A 80 -19.51 -10.27 12.36
N LEU A 81 -18.32 -10.84 12.56
CA LEU A 81 -17.55 -11.50 11.50
C LEU A 81 -17.66 -13.04 11.62
N GLU A 82 -18.11 -13.67 10.55
CA GLU A 82 -18.24 -15.11 10.37
C GLU A 82 -17.19 -15.60 9.36
N ASN A 83 -15.96 -15.74 9.83
CA ASN A 83 -14.81 -16.17 9.04
C ASN A 83 -14.76 -17.68 8.80
N GLY A 84 -14.19 -18.10 7.67
CA GLY A 84 -14.09 -19.51 7.30
C GLY A 84 -15.44 -20.13 6.92
N TRP A 85 -16.38 -19.33 6.41
CA TRP A 85 -17.71 -19.76 5.99
C TRP A 85 -18.05 -19.18 4.62
N GLY A 86 -18.72 -19.95 3.78
CA GLY A 86 -19.19 -19.48 2.48
C GLY A 86 -20.69 -19.64 2.29
N PRO A 87 -21.31 -18.83 1.41
CA PRO A 87 -22.72 -18.97 1.07
C PRO A 87 -22.99 -20.32 0.39
N LYS A 88 -24.06 -20.99 0.79
CA LYS A 88 -24.60 -22.20 0.13
C LYS A 88 -25.94 -21.92 -0.56
N ALA A 89 -26.87 -21.27 0.13
CA ALA A 89 -28.19 -20.93 -0.40
C ALA A 89 -28.81 -19.76 0.35
N VAL A 90 -29.52 -18.89 -0.37
CA VAL A 90 -30.43 -17.91 0.23
C VAL A 90 -31.75 -18.63 0.52
N LEU A 91 -32.19 -18.57 1.77
CA LEU A 91 -33.46 -19.14 2.21
C LEU A 91 -34.53 -18.04 2.17
N GLY A 92 -35.69 -18.35 1.64
CA GLY A 92 -36.78 -17.40 1.55
C GLY A 92 -38.11 -18.03 1.18
N GLU A 93 -39.19 -17.33 1.49
CA GLU A 93 -40.56 -17.72 1.20
C GLU A 93 -41.34 -16.49 0.70
N GLY A 94 -42.22 -16.67 -0.29
CA GLY A 94 -43.04 -15.57 -0.81
C GLY A 94 -42.26 -14.37 -1.37
N GLY A 95 -41.05 -14.60 -1.88
CA GLY A 95 -40.16 -13.55 -2.40
C GLY A 95 -39.42 -12.74 -1.33
N LYS A 96 -39.49 -13.14 -0.06
CA LYS A 96 -38.76 -12.51 1.06
C LYS A 96 -37.64 -13.43 1.54
N VAL A 97 -36.48 -12.84 1.84
CA VAL A 97 -35.36 -13.57 2.46
C VAL A 97 -35.70 -13.82 3.93
N MET A 98 -35.36 -15.01 4.42
CA MET A 98 -35.51 -15.42 5.82
C MET A 98 -34.19 -15.88 6.44
N GLY A 99 -33.17 -16.12 5.62
CA GLY A 99 -31.84 -16.46 6.11
C GLY A 99 -30.84 -16.78 5.02
N LEU A 100 -29.58 -16.87 5.41
CA LEU A 100 -28.48 -17.33 4.59
C LEU A 100 -27.98 -18.67 5.14
N LYS A 101 -28.11 -19.72 4.33
CA LYS A 101 -27.47 -21.00 4.62
C LYS A 101 -26.02 -20.93 4.20
N ILE A 102 -25.12 -21.21 5.13
CA ILE A 102 -23.67 -21.16 4.93
C ILE A 102 -23.04 -22.51 5.23
N ARG A 103 -21.85 -22.74 4.68
CA ARG A 103 -21.07 -23.97 4.83
C ARG A 103 -19.62 -23.66 5.18
N LYS A 104 -18.98 -24.51 5.98
CA LYS A 104 -17.62 -24.28 6.45
C LYS A 104 -16.64 -24.34 5.27
N CYS A 105 -15.84 -23.30 5.09
CA CYS A 105 -14.75 -23.26 4.12
C CYS A 105 -13.50 -23.90 4.75
N ILE A 106 -12.95 -24.91 4.08
CA ILE A 106 -11.76 -25.65 4.51
C ILE A 106 -10.50 -24.99 3.97
N SER A 107 -10.56 -24.54 2.71
CA SER A 107 -9.47 -23.84 2.04
C SER A 107 -10.06 -22.87 1.03
N VAL A 108 -9.42 -21.71 0.84
CA VAL A 108 -9.82 -20.69 -0.14
C VAL A 108 -9.08 -20.88 -1.46
N PHE A 109 -7.83 -21.31 -1.38
CA PHE A 109 -6.94 -21.52 -2.52
C PHE A 109 -6.61 -23.00 -2.68
N ASP A 110 -6.34 -23.42 -3.91
CA ASP A 110 -5.74 -24.72 -4.20
C ASP A 110 -4.22 -24.72 -3.97
N GLN A 111 -3.57 -25.87 -4.27
CA GLN A 111 -2.12 -26.05 -4.11
C GLN A 111 -1.29 -25.13 -5.03
N ASP A 112 -1.88 -24.65 -6.12
CA ASP A 112 -1.25 -23.72 -7.07
C ASP A 112 -1.49 -22.25 -6.67
N GLY A 113 -2.15 -22.00 -5.53
CA GLY A 113 -2.51 -20.66 -5.07
C GLY A 113 -3.66 -20.01 -5.84
N ARG A 114 -4.41 -20.77 -6.66
CA ARG A 114 -5.57 -20.25 -7.40
C ARG A 114 -6.79 -20.26 -6.50
N PHE A 115 -7.64 -19.25 -6.65
CA PHE A 115 -8.91 -19.18 -5.91
C PHE A 115 -9.80 -20.36 -6.29
N ASN A 116 -9.98 -21.30 -5.36
CA ASN A 116 -10.72 -22.54 -5.56
C ASN A 116 -11.22 -23.06 -4.19
N PRO A 117 -12.29 -22.46 -3.65
CA PRO A 117 -12.68 -22.73 -2.27
C PRO A 117 -13.27 -24.15 -2.10
N ALA A 118 -12.71 -24.90 -1.15
CA ALA A 118 -13.21 -26.21 -0.74
C ALA A 118 -14.06 -26.09 0.53
N PHE A 119 -15.10 -26.93 0.64
CA PHE A 119 -16.08 -26.84 1.72
C PHE A 119 -16.32 -28.19 2.39
N SER A 120 -16.61 -28.17 3.69
CA SER A 120 -17.05 -29.37 4.42
C SER A 120 -18.57 -29.56 4.30
N SER A 121 -19.08 -30.65 4.87
CA SER A 121 -20.52 -30.90 5.04
C SER A 121 -21.15 -30.11 6.20
N GLU A 122 -20.34 -29.41 7.00
CA GLU A 122 -20.82 -28.60 8.12
C GLU A 122 -21.54 -27.34 7.60
N GLU A 123 -22.78 -27.18 8.04
CA GLU A 123 -23.70 -26.14 7.58
C GLU A 123 -24.40 -25.47 8.76
N LYS A 124 -24.59 -24.16 8.67
CA LYS A 124 -25.44 -23.40 9.61
C LYS A 124 -26.29 -22.38 8.86
N VAL A 125 -27.31 -21.87 9.54
CA VAL A 125 -28.22 -20.85 9.00
C VAL A 125 -28.08 -19.58 9.83
N ILE A 126 -27.85 -18.47 9.16
CA ILE A 126 -27.91 -17.13 9.75
C ILE A 126 -29.27 -16.55 9.38
N GLY A 127 -30.15 -16.34 10.37
CA GLY A 127 -31.43 -15.66 10.16
C GLY A 127 -31.18 -14.21 9.73
N CYS A 128 -31.79 -13.79 8.64
CA CYS A 128 -31.68 -12.41 8.14
C CYS A 128 -32.77 -12.11 7.11
N ASP A 129 -33.14 -10.83 6.99
CA ASP A 129 -34.13 -10.35 6.02
C ASP A 129 -33.49 -9.84 4.72
N ASN A 130 -32.17 -9.65 4.72
CA ASN A 130 -31.42 -9.11 3.59
C ASN A 130 -30.07 -9.81 3.46
N VAL A 131 -29.72 -10.17 2.22
CA VAL A 131 -28.39 -10.68 1.87
C VAL A 131 -27.77 -9.76 0.83
N ILE A 132 -26.64 -9.16 1.19
CA ILE A 132 -25.85 -8.30 0.29
C ILE A 132 -24.59 -9.08 -0.08
N LEU A 133 -24.28 -9.13 -1.38
CA LEU A 133 -23.09 -9.77 -1.93
C LEU A 133 -22.10 -8.68 -2.36
N ALA A 134 -20.94 -8.57 -1.71
CA ALA A 134 -19.79 -7.85 -2.27
C ALA A 134 -18.60 -8.80 -2.40
N ILE A 135 -18.70 -9.63 -3.42
CA ILE A 135 -17.77 -10.72 -3.72
C ILE A 135 -16.73 -10.35 -4.80
N GLY A 136 -16.65 -9.07 -5.16
CA GLY A 136 -15.70 -8.55 -6.15
C GLY A 136 -16.38 -7.72 -7.24
N GLN A 137 -15.61 -7.40 -8.26
CA GLN A 137 -16.01 -6.65 -9.44
C GLN A 137 -15.39 -7.29 -10.69
N GLN A 138 -16.00 -7.07 -11.84
CA GLN A 138 -15.51 -7.53 -13.14
C GLN A 138 -15.48 -6.35 -14.12
N ALA A 139 -14.50 -6.32 -15.02
CA ALA A 139 -14.46 -5.33 -16.08
C ALA A 139 -15.64 -5.53 -17.03
N ASP A 140 -16.38 -4.46 -17.30
CA ASP A 140 -17.32 -4.42 -18.42
C ASP A 140 -16.54 -4.15 -19.70
N LEU A 141 -16.37 -5.19 -20.51
CA LEU A 141 -15.66 -5.15 -21.79
C LEU A 141 -16.61 -5.29 -22.97
N SER A 142 -17.92 -5.04 -22.78
CA SER A 142 -18.93 -5.16 -23.85
C SER A 142 -18.69 -4.22 -25.03
N PHE A 143 -17.90 -3.16 -24.83
CA PHE A 143 -17.50 -2.22 -25.87
C PHE A 143 -16.34 -2.73 -26.75
N VAL A 144 -15.59 -3.75 -26.30
CA VAL A 144 -14.42 -4.27 -27.02
C VAL A 144 -14.88 -5.27 -28.08
N GLN A 145 -14.62 -4.96 -29.34
CA GLN A 145 -14.95 -5.80 -30.48
C GLN A 145 -13.72 -6.55 -30.99
N GLN A 146 -13.94 -7.68 -31.65
CA GLN A 146 -12.84 -8.45 -32.26
C GLN A 146 -12.05 -7.63 -33.29
N ALA A 147 -12.71 -6.67 -33.97
CA ALA A 147 -12.08 -5.78 -34.94
C ALA A 147 -11.11 -4.77 -34.33
N ASP A 148 -11.18 -4.52 -33.01
CA ASP A 148 -10.32 -3.56 -32.32
C ASP A 148 -8.89 -4.09 -32.11
N GLY A 149 -8.67 -5.40 -32.30
CA GLY A 149 -7.35 -6.03 -32.11
C GLY A 149 -6.90 -6.12 -30.64
N ILE A 150 -7.81 -5.88 -29.69
CA ILE A 150 -7.55 -5.92 -28.26
C ILE A 150 -7.91 -7.32 -27.71
N GLU A 151 -6.91 -8.04 -27.22
CA GLU A 151 -7.07 -9.36 -26.61
C GLU A 151 -7.54 -9.23 -25.15
N VAL A 152 -8.51 -10.06 -24.77
CA VAL A 152 -8.97 -10.24 -23.39
C VAL A 152 -8.38 -11.53 -22.84
N THR A 153 -7.78 -11.45 -21.66
CA THR A 153 -7.22 -12.61 -20.96
C THR A 153 -8.32 -13.54 -20.46
N PRO A 154 -8.02 -14.81 -20.12
CA PRO A 154 -9.00 -15.72 -19.50
C PRO A 154 -9.62 -15.22 -18.19
N ARG A 155 -9.02 -14.19 -17.56
CA ARG A 155 -9.54 -13.54 -16.35
C ARG A 155 -10.56 -12.43 -16.63
N GLY A 156 -10.87 -12.15 -17.90
CA GLY A 156 -11.82 -11.10 -18.27
C GLY A 156 -11.27 -9.68 -18.10
N ILE A 157 -9.96 -9.50 -18.27
CA ILE A 157 -9.25 -8.21 -18.24
C ILE A 157 -8.44 -8.05 -19.54
N LEU A 158 -8.11 -6.82 -19.91
CA LEU A 158 -7.34 -6.51 -21.12
C LEU A 158 -5.90 -7.02 -20.99
N LYS A 159 -5.41 -7.66 -22.05
CA LYS A 159 -4.02 -8.09 -22.14
C LYS A 159 -3.14 -6.89 -22.48
N ILE A 160 -2.10 -6.69 -21.68
CA ILE A 160 -1.12 -5.59 -21.83
C ILE A 160 0.32 -6.08 -21.79
N ASP A 161 1.24 -5.30 -22.33
CA ASP A 161 2.70 -5.45 -22.20
C ASP A 161 3.26 -4.68 -20.98
N GLU A 162 4.58 -4.71 -20.82
CA GLU A 162 5.28 -3.98 -19.74
C GLU A 162 5.14 -2.44 -19.81
N ASN A 163 4.76 -1.91 -20.98
CA ASN A 163 4.53 -0.49 -21.21
C ASN A 163 3.05 -0.12 -21.05
N LEU A 164 2.20 -1.04 -20.59
CA LEU A 164 0.76 -0.89 -20.47
C LEU A 164 0.02 -0.74 -21.82
N MET A 165 0.68 -1.12 -22.93
CA MET A 165 0.07 -1.13 -24.26
C MET A 165 -0.71 -2.44 -24.42
N THR A 166 -1.93 -2.34 -24.95
CA THR A 166 -2.72 -3.52 -25.31
C THR A 166 -2.14 -4.22 -26.54
N THR A 167 -2.74 -5.33 -26.96
CA THR A 167 -2.36 -5.98 -28.23
C THR A 167 -2.69 -5.15 -29.47
N ALA A 168 -3.52 -4.10 -29.33
CA ALA A 168 -3.75 -3.11 -30.38
C ALA A 168 -2.70 -1.99 -30.27
N PRO A 169 -1.85 -1.76 -31.30
CA PRO A 169 -0.82 -0.74 -31.26
C PRO A 169 -1.38 0.67 -31.02
N GLY A 170 -0.78 1.39 -30.07
CA GLY A 170 -1.20 2.75 -29.72
C GLY A 170 -2.41 2.83 -28.78
N VAL A 171 -2.99 1.70 -28.37
CA VAL A 171 -4.05 1.64 -27.35
C VAL A 171 -3.44 1.14 -26.05
N PHE A 172 -3.67 1.87 -24.95
CA PHE A 172 -3.10 1.59 -23.64
C PHE A 172 -4.19 1.38 -22.61
N ALA A 173 -3.91 0.57 -21.59
CA ALA A 173 -4.84 0.27 -20.51
C ALA A 173 -4.12 0.20 -19.16
N GLY A 174 -4.76 0.72 -18.11
CA GLY A 174 -4.26 0.72 -16.75
C GLY A 174 -5.39 0.65 -15.74
N GLY A 175 -5.07 0.40 -14.47
CA GLY A 175 -6.06 0.18 -13.42
C GLY A 175 -6.77 -1.16 -13.55
N ASP A 176 -7.97 -1.27 -12.99
CA ASP A 176 -8.64 -2.56 -12.79
C ASP A 176 -8.95 -3.31 -14.09
N VAL A 177 -9.16 -2.59 -15.19
CA VAL A 177 -9.43 -3.17 -16.51
C VAL A 177 -8.23 -3.95 -17.07
N ALA A 178 -7.02 -3.67 -16.58
CA ALA A 178 -5.77 -4.30 -17.01
C ALA A 178 -5.14 -5.22 -15.93
N PHE A 179 -5.40 -4.95 -14.65
CA PHE A 179 -4.77 -5.66 -13.53
C PHE A 179 -5.75 -6.43 -12.62
N GLY A 180 -7.05 -6.30 -12.86
CA GLY A 180 -8.09 -6.72 -11.92
C GLY A 180 -8.21 -5.76 -10.73
N PRO A 181 -9.12 -6.01 -9.77
CA PRO A 181 -9.43 -5.08 -8.68
C PRO A 181 -8.20 -4.75 -7.82
N ARG A 182 -7.82 -3.47 -7.77
CA ARG A 182 -6.69 -2.94 -6.97
C ARG A 182 -7.12 -1.70 -6.17
N ILE A 183 -6.19 -1.18 -5.37
CA ILE A 183 -6.39 0.08 -4.65
C ILE A 183 -6.28 1.27 -5.63
N LEU A 184 -7.07 2.32 -5.38
CA LEU A 184 -7.17 3.50 -6.25
C LEU A 184 -5.79 4.11 -6.60
N VAL A 185 -4.86 4.15 -5.66
CA VAL A 185 -3.51 4.70 -5.88
C VAL A 185 -2.71 3.89 -6.91
N GLU A 186 -2.95 2.59 -7.05
CA GLU A 186 -2.33 1.79 -8.11
C GLU A 186 -2.88 2.19 -9.48
N ALA A 187 -4.19 2.44 -9.60
CA ALA A 187 -4.79 2.92 -10.85
C ALA A 187 -4.26 4.30 -11.25
N VAL A 188 -4.08 5.21 -10.29
CA VAL A 188 -3.43 6.52 -10.52
C VAL A 188 -1.99 6.34 -11.00
N ALA A 189 -1.22 5.47 -10.35
CA ALA A 189 0.14 5.15 -10.77
C ALA A 189 0.18 4.56 -12.20
N ASN A 190 -0.77 3.69 -12.55
CA ASN A 190 -0.90 3.19 -13.92
C ASN A 190 -1.22 4.30 -14.91
N GLY A 191 -2.09 5.26 -14.56
CA GLY A 191 -2.36 6.43 -15.39
C GLY A 191 -1.10 7.24 -15.71
N HIS A 192 -0.25 7.49 -14.70
CA HIS A 192 1.05 8.15 -14.92
C HIS A 192 1.97 7.33 -15.82
N SER A 193 2.04 6.01 -15.64
CA SER A 193 2.84 5.12 -16.48
C SER A 193 2.32 5.07 -17.92
N SER A 194 1.02 4.90 -18.13
CA SER A 194 0.38 4.88 -19.45
C SER A 194 0.60 6.20 -20.18
N ALA A 195 0.50 7.35 -19.50
CA ALA A 195 0.77 8.65 -20.11
C ALA A 195 2.20 8.77 -20.64
N ARG A 196 3.19 8.23 -19.91
CA ARG A 196 4.59 8.18 -20.36
C ARG A 196 4.77 7.25 -21.56
N SER A 197 4.13 6.08 -21.54
CA SER A 197 4.18 5.14 -22.65
C SER A 197 3.52 5.69 -23.92
N ILE A 198 2.36 6.36 -23.78
CA ILE A 198 1.69 7.09 -24.87
C ILE A 198 2.61 8.17 -25.42
N HIS A 199 3.22 8.99 -24.56
CA HIS A 199 4.16 10.02 -25.00
C HIS A 199 5.32 9.42 -25.80
N THR A 200 5.92 8.35 -25.28
CA THR A 200 7.02 7.64 -25.93
C THR A 200 6.60 7.08 -27.29
N TYR A 201 5.41 6.46 -27.36
CA TYR A 201 4.85 5.90 -28.58
C TYR A 201 4.60 6.96 -29.66
N LEU A 202 4.07 8.13 -29.27
CA LEU A 202 3.75 9.21 -30.21
C LEU A 202 4.97 10.01 -30.66
N SER A 203 5.93 10.24 -29.76
CA SER A 203 7.08 11.12 -30.02
C SER A 203 8.37 10.40 -30.42
N GLY A 204 8.47 9.10 -30.12
CA GLY A 204 9.72 8.33 -30.19
C GLY A 204 10.75 8.71 -29.12
N LYS A 205 10.43 9.66 -28.23
CA LYS A 205 11.34 10.15 -27.19
C LYS A 205 11.24 9.28 -25.95
N THR A 206 12.34 8.63 -25.59
CA THR A 206 12.41 7.66 -24.49
C THR A 206 13.17 8.19 -23.27
N ARG A 207 13.83 9.35 -23.38
CA ARG A 207 14.80 9.81 -22.38
C ARG A 207 14.19 10.81 -21.40
N LYS A 208 14.09 10.39 -20.13
CA LYS A 208 13.86 11.29 -18.98
C LYS A 208 15.18 11.88 -18.51
N THR A 209 15.37 13.18 -18.62
CA THR A 209 16.50 13.87 -17.98
C THR A 209 16.10 14.26 -16.57
N LEU A 210 16.62 13.54 -15.58
CA LEU A 210 16.32 13.80 -14.17
C LEU A 210 17.44 14.64 -13.57
N LEU A 211 17.17 15.93 -13.33
CA LEU A 211 18.13 16.82 -12.68
C LEU A 211 18.10 16.51 -11.18
N SER A 212 19.14 15.80 -10.74
CA SER A 212 19.34 15.46 -9.34
C SER A 212 20.45 16.33 -8.77
N HIS A 213 20.21 16.98 -7.64
CA HIS A 213 21.26 17.66 -6.90
C HIS A 213 21.28 17.18 -5.45
N PHE A 214 22.48 17.03 -4.91
CA PHE A 214 22.67 16.70 -3.50
C PHE A 214 22.77 17.99 -2.71
N ARG A 215 21.93 18.11 -1.68
CA ARG A 215 21.98 19.22 -0.73
C ARG A 215 22.64 18.75 0.56
N ILE A 216 23.73 19.41 0.95
CA ILE A 216 24.44 19.15 2.21
C ILE A 216 23.80 19.95 3.34
N PHE A 217 23.58 19.30 4.50
CA PHE A 217 23.05 19.90 5.72
C PHE A 217 24.16 20.01 6.78
N PRO A 218 24.86 21.15 6.87
CA PRO A 218 26.04 21.29 7.74
C PRO A 218 25.72 21.19 9.24
N ASN A 219 24.50 21.54 9.66
CA ASN A 219 24.07 21.54 11.06
C ASN A 219 22.91 20.56 11.30
N TRP A 220 22.95 19.41 10.64
CA TRP A 220 21.90 18.41 10.78
C TRP A 220 21.78 17.92 12.22
N GLN A 221 20.57 18.04 12.77
CA GLN A 221 20.21 17.55 14.09
C GLN A 221 18.76 17.07 14.07
N MET A 222 18.52 15.93 14.71
CA MET A 222 17.17 15.45 14.97
C MET A 222 16.59 16.14 16.21
N PRO A 223 15.25 16.30 16.30
CA PRO A 223 14.60 16.77 17.52
C PRO A 223 14.98 15.91 18.72
N ARG A 224 14.98 16.49 19.93
CA ARG A 224 15.25 15.71 21.14
C ARG A 224 14.14 14.69 21.37
N ASP A 225 14.53 13.53 21.90
CA ASP A 225 13.61 12.44 22.28
C ASP A 225 12.70 11.92 21.14
N TYR A 226 13.02 12.19 19.87
CA TYR A 226 12.21 11.78 18.70
C TYR A 226 11.90 10.27 18.61
N LEU A 227 12.76 9.43 19.18
CA LEU A 227 12.54 7.98 19.30
C LEU A 227 11.56 7.58 20.43
N ARG A 228 11.35 8.47 21.42
CA ARG A 228 10.50 8.22 22.59
C ARG A 228 9.08 8.76 22.41
N ILE A 229 8.87 9.69 21.47
CA ILE A 229 7.54 10.23 21.19
C ILE A 229 6.65 9.10 20.65
N GLN A 230 5.56 8.84 21.36
CA GLN A 230 4.59 7.81 21.01
C GLN A 230 3.76 8.23 19.79
N ARG A 231 3.27 7.23 19.04
CA ARG A 231 2.34 7.47 17.94
C ARG A 231 1.06 8.12 18.46
N GLN A 232 0.67 9.22 17.85
CA GLN A 232 -0.59 9.88 18.19
C GLN A 232 -1.76 9.06 17.64
N ARG A 233 -2.79 8.86 18.45
CA ARG A 233 -4.02 8.18 17.99
C ARG A 233 -4.81 9.17 17.14
N MET A 234 -5.22 8.76 15.95
CA MET A 234 -6.08 9.56 15.08
C MET A 234 -7.40 9.83 15.82
N PRO A 235 -7.77 11.11 16.05
CA PRO A 235 -9.09 11.43 16.53
C PRO A 235 -10.13 10.93 15.53
N VAL A 236 -11.08 10.14 16.03
CA VAL A 236 -12.15 9.59 15.21
C VAL A 236 -13.49 10.05 15.74
N LEU A 237 -14.43 10.26 14.82
CA LEU A 237 -15.81 10.56 15.17
C LEU A 237 -16.39 9.41 16.00
N PRO A 238 -17.11 9.68 17.12
CA PRO A 238 -17.73 8.62 17.93
C PRO A 238 -18.68 7.76 17.09
N THR A 239 -18.75 6.46 17.36
CA THR A 239 -19.54 5.48 16.57
C THR A 239 -21.04 5.79 16.50
N ASN A 240 -21.59 6.57 17.42
CA ASN A 240 -22.97 7.06 17.36
C ASN A 240 -23.18 8.25 16.42
N ARG A 241 -22.12 8.86 15.92
CA ARG A 241 -22.14 10.01 15.02
C ARG A 241 -21.58 9.72 13.63
N ARG A 242 -20.99 8.53 13.40
CA ARG A 242 -20.55 8.06 12.09
C ARG A 242 -21.78 7.74 11.24
N ILE A 243 -22.34 8.73 10.55
CA ILE A 243 -23.56 8.59 9.76
C ILE A 243 -23.30 8.98 8.29
N GLY A 244 -23.88 8.23 7.35
CA GLY A 244 -23.76 8.51 5.92
C GLY A 244 -22.30 8.65 5.45
N ILE A 245 -22.00 9.81 4.84
CA ILE A 245 -20.67 10.16 4.30
C ILE A 245 -19.85 11.03 5.26
N ALA A 246 -20.18 11.06 6.56
CA ALA A 246 -19.42 11.83 7.53
C ALA A 246 -17.95 11.37 7.56
N GLU A 247 -17.03 12.33 7.49
CA GLU A 247 -15.60 12.10 7.69
C GLU A 247 -15.37 11.52 9.09
N VAL A 248 -14.76 10.32 9.15
CA VAL A 248 -14.57 9.59 10.39
C VAL A 248 -13.25 9.99 11.04
N GLU A 249 -12.17 10.06 10.28
CA GLU A 249 -10.88 10.55 10.70
C GLU A 249 -10.89 12.09 10.76
N LEU A 250 -10.92 12.66 11.96
CA LEU A 250 -11.09 14.11 12.15
C LEU A 250 -9.79 14.90 11.98
N GLY A 251 -8.69 14.21 11.63
CA GLY A 251 -7.35 14.77 11.61
C GLY A 251 -6.78 15.02 13.01
N PHE A 252 -5.48 15.29 13.05
CA PHE A 252 -4.81 15.68 14.27
C PHE A 252 -5.06 17.15 14.61
N ASP A 253 -5.20 17.46 15.89
CA ASP A 253 -5.05 18.84 16.36
C ASP A 253 -3.59 19.32 16.19
N GLU A 254 -3.34 20.61 16.41
CA GLU A 254 -2.01 21.18 16.25
C GLU A 254 -0.95 20.48 17.14
N ALA A 255 -1.31 20.16 18.38
CA ALA A 255 -0.37 19.56 19.33
C ALA A 255 -0.01 18.13 18.92
N GLN A 256 -1.02 17.34 18.52
CA GLN A 256 -0.86 15.99 17.99
C GLN A 256 -0.09 16.01 16.68
N GLY A 257 -0.42 16.91 15.76
CA GLY A 257 0.25 17.06 14.47
C GLY A 257 1.73 17.40 14.64
N ARG A 258 2.06 18.32 15.56
CA ARG A 258 3.45 18.63 15.93
C ARG A 258 4.16 17.41 16.53
N ALA A 259 3.52 16.70 17.47
CA ALA A 259 4.09 15.51 18.08
C ALA A 259 4.37 14.40 17.06
N GLU A 260 3.45 14.17 16.13
CA GLU A 260 3.62 13.18 15.06
C GLU A 260 4.71 13.61 14.06
N GLY A 261 4.77 14.90 13.71
CA GLY A 261 5.82 15.46 12.86
C GLY A 261 7.23 15.34 13.46
N LEU A 262 7.36 15.48 14.79
CA LEU A 262 8.62 15.32 15.50
C LEU A 262 9.15 13.87 15.50
N ARG A 263 8.32 12.88 15.15
CA ARG A 263 8.71 11.48 15.01
C ARG A 263 9.31 11.15 13.64
N CYS A 264 9.25 12.08 12.68
CA CYS A 264 9.79 11.87 11.33
C CYS A 264 11.28 11.55 11.39
N LEU A 265 11.70 10.39 10.86
CA LEU A 265 13.11 10.00 10.78
C LEU A 265 13.87 10.69 9.64
N ASN A 266 13.22 11.56 8.87
CA ASN A 266 13.79 12.26 7.73
C ASN A 266 14.49 11.32 6.74
N CYS A 267 13.78 10.30 6.25
CA CYS A 267 14.39 9.23 5.44
C CYS A 267 15.10 9.70 4.17
N GLN A 268 14.72 10.88 3.67
CA GLN A 268 15.36 11.58 2.55
C GLN A 268 16.79 12.08 2.86
N VAL A 269 17.15 12.27 4.14
CA VAL A 269 18.49 12.73 4.55
C VAL A 269 19.33 11.54 4.96
N ASN A 270 20.47 11.37 4.30
CA ASN A 270 21.33 10.21 4.48
C ASN A 270 22.77 10.62 4.81
N THR A 271 23.46 9.74 5.52
CA THR A 271 24.91 9.84 5.76
C THR A 271 25.66 9.47 4.49
N ILE A 272 26.41 10.40 3.92
CA ILE A 272 27.28 10.15 2.75
C ILE A 272 28.72 10.07 3.23
N PHE A 273 29.45 9.04 2.78
CA PHE A 273 30.81 8.73 3.24
C PHE A 273 31.83 8.99 2.13
N ASP A 274 32.84 9.80 2.43
CA ASP A 274 34.00 10.06 1.58
C ASP A 274 35.23 9.32 2.13
N GLY A 275 35.47 8.12 1.61
CA GLY A 275 36.60 7.29 2.01
C GLY A 275 37.97 7.94 1.79
N SER A 276 38.09 8.97 0.94
CA SER A 276 39.36 9.66 0.69
C SER A 276 39.78 10.58 1.85
N LYS A 277 38.82 11.01 2.68
CA LYS A 277 39.05 11.86 3.85
C LYS A 277 39.10 11.07 5.16
N CYS A 278 38.70 9.79 5.13
CA CYS A 278 38.60 8.98 6.34
C CYS A 278 40.00 8.60 6.85
N ILE A 279 40.26 8.86 8.14
CA ILE A 279 41.51 8.50 8.84
C ILE A 279 41.37 7.24 9.71
N LEU A 280 40.29 6.48 9.54
CA LEU A 280 40.05 5.21 10.26
C LEU A 280 40.06 5.32 11.80
N CYS A 281 39.70 6.48 12.35
CA CYS A 281 39.73 6.75 13.80
C CYS A 281 38.61 6.07 14.62
N ASN A 282 37.73 5.29 13.99
CA ASN A 282 36.56 4.63 14.60
C ASN A 282 35.50 5.54 15.25
N GLY A 283 35.70 6.86 15.29
CA GLY A 283 34.81 7.77 16.02
C GLY A 283 33.34 7.77 15.57
N CYS A 284 33.06 7.47 14.29
CA CYS A 284 31.69 7.34 13.78
C CYS A 284 30.95 6.09 14.30
N ILE A 285 31.70 5.03 14.64
CA ILE A 285 31.16 3.77 15.15
C ILE A 285 30.89 3.91 16.65
N ASP A 286 31.85 4.48 17.37
CA ASP A 286 31.74 4.65 18.82
C ASP A 286 30.58 5.57 19.23
N ILE A 287 30.29 6.60 18.43
CA ILE A 287 29.19 7.55 18.72
C ILE A 287 27.82 7.05 18.26
N CYS A 288 27.74 5.96 17.48
CA CYS A 288 26.48 5.52 16.89
C CYS A 288 25.57 4.87 17.95
N PRO A 289 24.41 5.46 18.29
CA PRO A 289 23.54 4.92 19.35
C PRO A 289 22.88 3.59 18.97
N GLU A 290 22.73 3.32 17.67
CA GLU A 290 22.08 2.11 17.14
C GLU A 290 23.07 1.03 16.73
N HIS A 291 24.38 1.29 16.92
CA HIS A 291 25.47 0.40 16.49
C HIS A 291 25.31 -0.07 15.03
N CYS A 292 24.85 0.83 14.14
CA CYS A 292 24.55 0.51 12.75
C CYS A 292 25.76 0.62 11.81
N LEU A 293 26.90 1.11 12.30
CA LEU A 293 28.14 1.23 11.54
C LEU A 293 29.16 0.20 12.01
N ARG A 294 29.91 -0.37 11.07
CA ARG A 294 31.07 -1.22 11.34
C ARG A 294 32.22 -0.84 10.41
N LEU A 295 33.43 -0.75 10.94
CA LEU A 295 34.65 -0.65 10.16
C LEU A 295 35.26 -2.05 10.13
N VAL A 296 35.39 -2.60 8.93
CA VAL A 296 35.89 -3.95 8.72
C VAL A 296 37.02 -3.93 7.71
N ASP A 297 37.85 -4.96 7.78
CA ASP A 297 38.79 -5.22 6.70
C ASP A 297 38.01 -5.60 5.44
N LEU A 298 38.37 -4.98 4.32
CA LEU A 298 37.67 -5.21 3.06
C LEU A 298 37.74 -6.67 2.62
N VAL A 299 38.79 -7.42 2.99
CA VAL A 299 38.92 -8.86 2.66
C VAL A 299 37.84 -9.72 3.34
N GLN A 300 37.18 -9.20 4.38
CA GLN A 300 36.08 -9.89 5.09
C GLN A 300 34.71 -9.59 4.48
N VAL A 301 34.63 -8.64 3.56
CA VAL A 301 33.37 -8.25 2.91
C VAL A 301 33.16 -9.11 1.67
N ARG A 302 31.93 -9.59 1.51
CA ARG A 302 31.44 -10.29 0.32
C ARG A 302 30.20 -9.56 -0.16
N GLY A 303 30.04 -9.45 -1.46
CA GLY A 303 28.90 -8.77 -2.06
C GLY A 303 28.48 -9.39 -3.39
N ASP A 304 27.55 -8.73 -4.06
CA ASP A 304 27.06 -9.10 -5.38
C ASP A 304 27.99 -8.61 -6.50
N GLU A 305 27.59 -8.82 -7.76
CA GLU A 305 28.35 -8.37 -8.93
C GLU A 305 28.63 -6.87 -8.92
N ARG A 306 27.71 -6.07 -8.36
CA ARG A 306 27.89 -4.62 -8.24
C ARG A 306 29.01 -4.30 -7.26
N TYR A 307 29.03 -4.94 -6.10
CA TYR A 307 30.14 -4.82 -5.15
C TYR A 307 31.48 -5.19 -5.79
N GLU A 308 31.55 -6.36 -6.45
CA GLU A 308 32.79 -6.82 -7.09
C GLU A 308 33.29 -5.83 -8.16
N SER A 309 32.38 -5.25 -8.96
CA SER A 309 32.73 -4.23 -9.95
C SER A 309 33.30 -2.95 -9.32
N LEU A 310 32.80 -2.54 -8.15
CA LEU A 310 33.28 -1.35 -7.43
C LEU A 310 34.67 -1.58 -6.83
N ILE A 311 34.92 -2.77 -6.27
CA ILE A 311 36.24 -3.13 -5.75
C ILE A 311 37.25 -3.19 -6.89
N LEU A 312 36.90 -3.85 -8.00
CA LEU A 312 37.74 -3.91 -9.20
C LEU A 312 38.16 -2.52 -9.68
N LYS A 313 37.21 -1.59 -9.76
CA LYS A 313 37.46 -0.22 -10.23
C LYS A 313 38.33 0.59 -9.28
N ARG A 314 38.22 0.37 -7.96
CA ARG A 314 38.93 1.19 -6.95
C ARG A 314 40.30 0.63 -6.58
N TYR A 315 40.42 -0.69 -6.48
CA TYR A 315 41.61 -1.36 -5.94
C TYR A 315 42.25 -2.38 -6.90
N GLY A 316 41.66 -2.62 -8.07
CA GLY A 316 42.05 -3.76 -8.91
C GLY A 316 41.41 -5.06 -8.43
N ARG A 317 41.94 -6.22 -8.80
CA ARG A 317 41.32 -7.50 -8.45
C ARG A 317 41.24 -7.65 -6.93
N ALA A 318 40.04 -7.90 -6.41
CA ALA A 318 39.82 -8.07 -4.97
C ALA A 318 40.71 -9.17 -4.34
N ALA A 319 41.09 -10.18 -5.13
CA ALA A 319 41.99 -11.27 -4.73
C ALA A 319 43.43 -10.83 -4.41
N ASP A 320 43.84 -9.64 -4.84
CA ASP A 320 45.20 -9.13 -4.64
C ASP A 320 45.34 -8.38 -3.30
N LEU A 321 44.22 -8.09 -2.62
CA LEU A 321 44.20 -7.38 -1.34
C LEU A 321 44.58 -8.31 -0.18
N GLN A 322 45.62 -7.94 0.56
CA GLN A 322 46.01 -8.56 1.81
C GLN A 322 45.29 -7.91 3.00
N PRO A 323 45.12 -8.64 4.13
CA PRO A 323 44.59 -8.06 5.36
C PRO A 323 45.34 -6.79 5.76
N GLY A 324 44.60 -5.74 6.13
CA GLY A 324 45.09 -4.44 6.55
C GLY A 324 45.38 -3.44 5.41
N GLN A 325 45.28 -3.85 4.14
CA GLN A 325 45.53 -2.95 3.00
C GLN A 325 44.34 -2.07 2.62
N ALA A 326 43.12 -2.49 2.95
CA ALA A 326 41.90 -1.74 2.66
C ALA A 326 40.83 -1.99 3.73
N SER A 327 40.01 -0.97 3.99
CA SER A 327 38.91 -1.06 4.93
C SER A 327 37.60 -0.63 4.28
N ALA A 328 36.49 -1.17 4.79
CA ALA A 328 35.14 -0.80 4.42
C ALA A 328 34.36 -0.33 5.63
N ILE A 329 33.55 0.72 5.45
CA ILE A 329 32.51 1.09 6.40
C ILE A 329 31.22 0.44 5.93
N ILE A 330 30.68 -0.48 6.73
CA ILE A 330 29.38 -1.12 6.50
C ILE A 330 28.34 -0.39 7.33
N LYS A 331 27.27 0.06 6.68
CA LYS A 331 26.13 0.70 7.32
C LYS A 331 24.89 -0.17 7.18
N ASN A 332 24.24 -0.49 8.30
CA ASN A 332 22.91 -1.07 8.31
C ASN A 332 21.87 0.06 8.21
N GLU A 333 21.22 0.17 7.06
CA GLU A 333 20.22 1.21 6.78
C GLU A 333 18.94 1.03 7.62
N ASP A 334 18.54 -0.21 7.90
CA ASP A 334 17.33 -0.52 8.68
C ASP A 334 17.42 -0.05 10.14
N LYS A 335 18.65 0.04 10.66
CA LYS A 335 18.93 0.51 12.02
C LYS A 335 19.27 2.00 12.09
N CYS A 336 19.61 2.64 10.98
CA CYS A 336 20.07 4.02 11.02
C CYS A 336 18.91 5.01 11.29
N ILE A 337 18.91 5.61 12.48
CA ILE A 337 17.94 6.64 12.89
C ILE A 337 18.27 8.06 12.39
N ARG A 338 19.27 8.20 11.51
CA ARG A 338 19.68 9.46 10.85
C ARG A 338 19.95 10.62 11.82
N CYS A 339 20.47 10.32 13.01
CA CYS A 339 20.78 11.35 14.02
C CYS A 339 21.91 12.31 13.60
N GLY A 340 22.76 11.91 12.64
CA GLY A 340 23.90 12.70 12.17
C GLY A 340 25.09 12.78 13.13
N LEU A 341 25.05 12.10 14.28
CA LEU A 341 26.13 12.13 15.27
C LEU A 341 27.48 11.65 14.69
N CYS A 342 27.46 10.69 13.77
CA CYS A 342 28.67 10.24 13.07
C CYS A 342 29.29 11.34 12.19
N ALA A 343 28.47 12.15 11.53
CA ALA A 343 28.92 13.29 10.74
C ALA A 343 29.52 14.39 11.63
N GLN A 344 28.85 14.70 12.75
CA GLN A 344 29.33 15.69 13.72
C GLN A 344 30.62 15.25 14.41
N ARG A 345 30.78 13.95 14.69
CA ARG A 345 31.98 13.40 15.36
C ARG A 345 33.17 13.26 14.42
N CYS A 346 32.97 13.25 13.10
CA CYS A 346 34.03 13.00 12.13
C CYS A 346 35.05 14.15 12.07
N PRO A 347 36.32 13.95 12.49
CA PRO A 347 37.29 15.05 12.59
C PRO A 347 37.76 15.58 11.22
N THR A 348 37.55 14.82 10.15
CA THR A 348 38.00 15.16 8.79
C THR A 348 36.84 15.52 7.86
N HIS A 349 35.60 15.58 8.39
CA HIS A 349 34.39 15.78 7.58
C HIS A 349 34.27 14.76 6.43
N ALA A 350 34.74 13.54 6.66
CA ALA A 350 34.56 12.41 5.74
C ALA A 350 33.10 11.89 5.72
N ILE A 351 32.23 12.41 6.58
CA ILE A 351 30.83 12.03 6.66
C ILE A 351 29.99 13.30 6.64
N THR A 352 29.05 13.38 5.69
CA THR A 352 28.10 14.49 5.53
C THR A 352 26.67 13.99 5.67
N MET A 353 25.74 14.88 6.02
CA MET A 353 24.30 14.61 5.97
C MET A 353 23.74 15.28 4.72
N GLU A 354 23.18 14.50 3.80
CA GLU A 354 22.76 14.99 2.49
C GLU A 354 21.37 14.50 2.12
N ALA A 355 20.59 15.33 1.42
CA ALA A 355 19.36 14.91 0.75
C ALA A 355 19.54 14.95 -0.76
N LEU A 356 19.01 13.94 -1.43
CA LEU A 356 18.82 13.97 -2.87
C LEU A 356 17.57 14.80 -3.17
N GLU A 357 17.76 15.98 -3.73
CA GLU A 357 16.67 16.80 -4.25
C GLU A 357 16.58 16.54 -5.76
N GLN A 358 15.44 15.99 -6.18
CA GLN A 358 15.15 15.71 -7.59
C GLN A 358 14.24 16.80 -8.12
N GLN A 359 14.74 17.59 -9.06
CA GLN A 359 13.90 18.49 -9.84
C GLN A 359 13.50 17.75 -11.11
N GLU A 360 12.26 17.29 -11.15
CA GLU A 360 11.67 16.76 -12.38
C GLU A 360 11.48 17.92 -13.35
N ARG A 361 12.42 18.07 -14.28
CA ARG A 361 12.13 18.74 -15.55
C ARG A 361 11.91 17.66 -16.57
N GLU A 362 10.66 17.46 -16.98
CA GLU A 362 10.35 16.62 -18.12
C GLU A 362 10.86 17.30 -19.40
N VAL A 363 12.15 17.15 -19.67
CA VAL A 363 12.74 17.50 -20.95
C VAL A 363 12.74 16.23 -21.78
N PHE A 364 11.71 16.09 -22.62
CA PHE A 364 11.68 15.05 -23.64
C PHE A 364 12.61 15.51 -24.77
N GLU A 365 13.86 15.03 -24.76
CA GLU A 365 14.82 15.23 -25.86
C GLU A 365 14.58 14.23 -26.99
#